data_AF-A0A6N6T0G7-F1
#
_entry.id   AF-A0A6N6T0G7-F1
#
_cell.length_a   1.000
_cell.length_b   1.000
_cell.length_c   1.000
_cell.angle_alpha   90.00
_cell.angle_beta   90.00
_cell.angle_gamma   90.00
#
_symmetry.space_group_name_H-M   'P 1'
#
loop_
_entity.id
_entity.type
_entity.pdbx_description
1 polymer ?
#
loop_
_entity_poly.entity_id
_entity_poly.type
_entity_poly.pdbx_seq_one_letter_code
_entity_poly.pdbx_strand_id
1 'polypeptide(L)'
;MSNPNRTQSVRGACLTWRAALSKVLMVVLLAATQPVLVGSVAAHEGHDHDKPAPLNLPVAPRVVAVTPDYELVGVLSGERRLTIFLHRFATNEPIKNAKLFVAVGEREVEAAGKEDGVFEVSAPWISAAEPVDIVFKLVLPDDQDILTGRLQRAGIVAGAGAPASLTSAVLELRTLVVAGGALMAGILLTLLIGANVARRRQPRMVEPAEDRDSSEPPTQEASKVKRLQRASLVILLLVLAELAVPSGGAKAGEETKLPSVPSTVATDQPQRMADGSLFVPKATQHLLAVRTVLAAETRAPRTVQLVGSVIADPNSFGRVQSARPGRIEAPTGGLPFIGKRVEKGELLGALLPYIEAADKANIESQIAEADARIVKLRTILSRYNERPGAMPQVKVDEVEGELNALLRKRAELQPSLVAREEIRAPITGTVSAANVVAGQIVEAREVLFEIVDPARSWVEAIAHDASVVSSLRKAFAVTNAGDRLALEFAGLGPSLRQQAAPLMFRVTGEAPPNLGVGKPVTVILQSTLEVSGIVLPASSLVRAPSGLPTIWVKSEPERFEPHTVRYEPLDGQRVLVSAGLKADMRVVTEGATLLNQIR
;
A
#
# COMPACT_ATOMS: atom_id res chain seq x y z
N MET A 1 66.88 11.23 -30.63
CA MET A 1 67.24 12.63 -30.93
C MET A 1 66.73 13.53 -29.81
N SER A 2 67.37 14.68 -29.60
CA SER A 2 67.11 15.66 -28.52
C SER A 2 67.40 15.20 -27.08
N ASN A 3 67.55 16.18 -26.20
CA ASN A 3 68.02 16.07 -24.82
C ASN A 3 67.20 17.06 -23.91
N PRO A 4 67.73 17.73 -22.85
CA PRO A 4 67.13 17.65 -21.51
C PRO A 4 66.34 18.89 -21.08
N ASN A 5 65.59 18.78 -19.97
CA ASN A 5 65.74 19.77 -18.89
C ASN A 5 65.16 19.38 -17.50
N ARG A 6 65.68 20.08 -16.47
CA ARG A 6 65.20 20.17 -15.07
C ARG A 6 65.41 19.01 -14.09
N THR A 7 66.67 18.76 -13.77
CA THR A 7 67.08 18.47 -12.38
C THR A 7 67.24 19.79 -11.58
N GLN A 8 66.22 20.25 -10.84
CA GLN A 8 66.41 21.33 -9.84
C GLN A 8 65.25 21.46 -8.81
N SER A 9 65.20 20.58 -7.80
CA SER A 9 64.57 20.88 -6.48
C SER A 9 64.89 19.81 -5.41
N VAL A 10 66.18 19.55 -5.13
CA VAL A 10 66.59 18.55 -4.12
C VAL A 10 67.67 19.10 -3.17
N ARG A 11 67.36 20.22 -2.49
CA ARG A 11 68.08 20.66 -1.27
C ARG A 11 67.19 21.15 -0.12
N GLY A 12 65.86 21.24 -0.29
CA GLY A 12 64.93 21.61 0.79
C GLY A 12 64.48 20.47 1.71
N ALA A 13 64.69 19.20 1.32
CA ALA A 13 64.02 18.06 1.95
C ALA A 13 64.70 17.47 3.22
N CYS A 14 66.02 17.65 3.40
CA CYS A 14 66.75 16.90 4.44
C CYS A 14 66.57 17.40 5.89
N LEU A 15 66.09 18.63 6.12
CA LEU A 15 66.00 19.18 7.47
C LEU A 15 64.64 18.92 8.15
N THR A 16 63.57 18.78 7.37
CA THR A 16 62.23 18.45 7.91
C THR A 16 62.14 16.99 8.39
N TRP A 17 62.88 16.07 7.78
CA TRP A 17 62.81 14.64 8.09
C TRP A 17 63.32 14.27 9.48
N ARG A 18 64.33 14.97 10.03
CA ARG A 18 64.80 14.70 11.41
C ARG A 18 63.82 15.21 12.48
N ALA A 19 63.12 16.33 12.20
CA ALA A 19 62.03 16.81 13.05
C ALA A 19 60.79 15.89 12.97
N ALA A 20 60.49 15.35 11.79
CA ALA A 20 59.44 14.36 11.61
C ALA A 20 59.74 13.06 12.37
N LEU A 21 60.94 12.47 12.22
CA LEU A 21 61.32 11.24 12.92
C LEU A 21 61.29 11.39 14.44
N SER A 22 61.70 12.54 14.99
CA SER A 22 61.63 12.79 16.44
C SER A 22 60.18 12.80 16.95
N LYS A 23 59.26 13.45 16.21
CA LYS A 23 57.83 13.46 16.56
C LYS A 23 57.17 12.08 16.38
N VAL A 24 57.50 11.35 15.31
CA VAL A 24 57.03 9.98 15.09
C VAL A 24 57.53 9.05 16.19
N LEU A 25 58.81 9.11 16.57
CA LEU A 25 59.37 8.27 17.63
C LEU A 25 58.77 8.60 19.00
N MET A 26 58.47 9.87 19.28
CA MET A 26 57.78 10.26 20.52
C MET A 26 56.32 9.78 20.56
N VAL A 27 55.60 9.79 19.43
CA VAL A 27 54.25 9.20 19.32
C VAL A 27 54.30 7.68 19.48
N VAL A 28 55.28 7.01 18.87
CA VAL A 28 55.49 5.56 19.00
C VAL A 28 55.85 5.16 20.44
N LEU A 29 56.69 5.93 21.15
CA LEU A 29 56.98 5.66 22.56
C LEU A 29 55.79 5.93 23.47
N LEU A 30 54.97 6.95 23.19
CA LEU A 30 53.75 7.22 23.97
C LEU A 30 52.65 6.17 23.72
N ALA A 31 52.65 5.52 22.55
CA ALA A 31 51.85 4.33 22.29
C ALA A 31 52.41 3.05 22.98
N ALA A 32 53.72 2.98 23.21
CA ALA A 32 54.40 1.81 23.79
C ALA A 32 54.34 1.72 25.33
N THR A 33 53.86 2.76 26.03
CA THR A 33 53.69 2.75 27.50
C THR A 33 52.27 3.13 27.95
N GLN A 34 51.25 2.82 27.16
CA GLN A 34 49.92 2.66 27.74
C GLN A 34 49.91 1.35 28.55
N PRO A 35 49.48 1.35 29.83
CA PRO A 35 49.15 0.10 30.49
C PRO A 35 47.98 -0.51 29.72
N VAL A 36 48.20 -1.69 29.14
CA VAL A 36 47.12 -2.46 28.53
C VAL A 36 46.25 -2.99 29.67
N LEU A 37 45.35 -2.13 30.16
CA LEU A 37 44.07 -2.61 30.60
C LEU A 37 43.47 -3.28 29.38
N VAL A 38 43.56 -4.62 29.37
CA VAL A 38 42.47 -5.43 28.83
C VAL A 38 41.27 -5.13 29.72
N GLY A 39 40.67 -3.96 29.49
CA GLY A 39 39.24 -3.87 29.65
C GLY A 39 38.71 -4.98 28.77
N SER A 40 37.99 -5.92 29.37
CA SER A 40 37.04 -6.71 28.62
C SER A 40 36.07 -5.72 27.99
N VAL A 41 36.41 -5.27 26.79
CA VAL A 41 35.41 -5.20 25.73
C VAL A 41 34.84 -6.60 25.73
N ALA A 42 33.76 -6.76 26.47
CA ALA A 42 32.76 -7.71 26.08
C ALA A 42 32.47 -7.36 24.62
N ALA A 43 33.01 -8.19 23.72
CA ALA A 43 32.11 -8.87 22.83
C ALA A 43 30.96 -9.35 23.72
N HIS A 44 29.92 -8.53 23.79
CA HIS A 44 28.64 -8.96 24.28
C HIS A 44 28.18 -10.04 23.28
N GLU A 45 28.63 -11.27 23.58
CA GLU A 45 27.80 -12.47 23.53
C GLU A 45 26.37 -12.01 23.80
N GLY A 46 25.48 -12.37 22.89
CA GLY A 46 24.32 -11.55 22.58
C GLY A 46 23.69 -10.96 23.82
N HIS A 47 23.50 -9.64 23.82
CA HIS A 47 22.18 -9.19 24.23
C HIS A 47 21.21 -9.86 23.25
N ASP A 48 20.79 -11.09 23.61
CA ASP A 48 19.37 -11.30 23.76
C ASP A 48 18.82 -10.02 24.36
N HIS A 49 18.21 -9.22 23.49
CA HIS A 49 17.05 -8.48 23.90
C HIS A 49 16.11 -9.55 24.42
N ASP A 50 16.18 -9.82 25.74
CA ASP A 50 15.21 -10.60 26.48
C ASP A 50 13.86 -10.10 25.99
N LYS A 51 13.20 -10.90 25.14
CA LYS A 51 11.86 -10.61 24.67
C LYS A 51 11.05 -10.52 25.96
N PRO A 52 10.61 -9.32 26.38
CA PRO A 52 10.28 -9.05 27.77
C PRO A 52 9.32 -10.13 28.23
N ALA A 53 9.79 -10.96 29.18
CA ALA A 53 9.34 -12.34 29.35
C ALA A 53 7.81 -12.38 29.28
N PRO A 54 7.24 -13.14 28.30
CA PRO A 54 5.95 -12.83 27.71
C PRO A 54 4.95 -12.55 28.80
N LEU A 55 4.38 -11.33 28.78
CA LEU A 55 3.52 -10.81 29.83
C LEU A 55 2.25 -11.68 29.91
N ASN A 56 2.35 -12.78 30.63
CA ASN A 56 1.26 -13.63 31.06
C ASN A 56 0.44 -12.83 32.09
N LEU A 57 -0.23 -11.79 31.60
CA LEU A 57 -1.17 -10.98 32.37
C LEU A 57 -2.18 -11.93 33.03
N PRO A 58 -2.61 -11.67 34.27
CA PRO A 58 -3.44 -12.61 35.02
C PRO A 58 -4.84 -12.72 34.41
N VAL A 59 -4.95 -13.62 33.43
CA VAL A 59 -6.16 -13.96 32.67
C VAL A 59 -7.29 -14.27 33.65
N ALA A 60 -8.44 -13.59 33.51
CA ALA A 60 -9.52 -13.68 34.49
C ALA A 60 -10.04 -15.13 34.63
N PRO A 61 -10.54 -15.55 35.81
CA PRO A 61 -11.12 -16.88 35.99
C PRO A 61 -12.26 -17.10 34.99
N ARG A 62 -12.23 -18.25 34.31
CA ARG A 62 -13.23 -18.56 33.27
C ARG A 62 -13.68 -20.00 33.30
N VAL A 63 -14.87 -20.19 32.76
CA VAL A 63 -15.51 -21.47 32.49
C VAL A 63 -15.73 -21.58 30.99
N VAL A 64 -15.37 -22.74 30.45
CA VAL A 64 -15.56 -23.09 29.05
C VAL A 64 -16.48 -24.31 28.99
N ALA A 65 -17.49 -24.25 28.12
CA ALA A 65 -18.37 -25.37 27.83
C ALA A 65 -18.66 -25.40 26.31
N VAL A 66 -18.65 -26.59 25.72
CA VAL A 66 -18.75 -26.77 24.26
C VAL A 66 -19.58 -28.00 23.95
N THR A 67 -20.51 -27.86 23.00
CA THR A 67 -21.33 -28.93 22.42
C THR A 67 -21.15 -28.91 20.89
N PRO A 68 -21.71 -29.85 20.11
CA PRO A 68 -21.50 -29.89 18.66
C PRO A 68 -21.92 -28.60 17.94
N ASP A 69 -22.99 -27.95 18.42
CA ASP A 69 -23.60 -26.78 17.80
C ASP A 69 -23.26 -25.46 18.51
N TYR A 70 -22.95 -25.49 19.80
CA TYR A 70 -22.79 -24.31 20.65
C TYR A 70 -21.47 -24.25 21.41
N GLU A 71 -20.98 -23.03 21.61
CA GLU A 71 -19.76 -22.75 22.35
C GLU A 71 -19.98 -21.59 23.33
N LEU A 72 -19.68 -21.84 24.60
CA LEU A 72 -19.90 -20.93 25.71
C LEU A 72 -18.60 -20.65 26.45
N VAL A 73 -18.32 -19.36 26.69
CA VAL A 73 -17.26 -18.92 27.61
C VAL A 73 -17.88 -17.97 28.64
N GLY A 74 -17.81 -18.33 29.91
CA GLY A 74 -18.15 -17.45 31.03
C GLY A 74 -16.89 -16.87 31.67
N VAL A 75 -16.78 -15.56 31.76
CA VAL A 75 -15.64 -14.84 32.38
C VAL A 75 -16.11 -14.18 33.68
N LEU A 76 -15.43 -14.47 34.79
CA LEU A 76 -15.76 -13.92 36.11
C LEU A 76 -15.04 -12.58 36.33
N SER A 77 -15.80 -11.49 36.28
CA SER A 77 -15.31 -10.12 36.48
C SER A 77 -15.48 -9.69 37.94
N GLY A 78 -14.39 -9.70 38.69
CA GLY A 78 -14.39 -9.47 40.14
C GLY A 78 -15.00 -10.67 40.89
N GLU A 79 -15.63 -10.42 42.04
CA GLU A 79 -16.14 -11.49 42.92
C GLU A 79 -17.59 -11.92 42.63
N ARG A 80 -18.34 -11.20 41.78
CA ARG A 80 -19.83 -11.29 41.77
C ARG A 80 -20.51 -11.21 40.41
N ARG A 81 -19.77 -11.14 39.30
CA ARG A 81 -20.34 -10.95 37.96
C ARG A 81 -19.75 -11.97 36.99
N LEU A 82 -20.60 -12.82 36.42
CA LEU A 82 -20.22 -13.74 35.35
C LEU A 82 -20.80 -13.20 34.03
N THR A 83 -19.92 -12.76 33.14
CA THR A 83 -20.28 -12.35 31.76
C THR A 83 -20.12 -13.56 30.86
N ILE A 84 -21.15 -13.91 30.09
CA ILE A 84 -21.20 -15.16 29.32
C ILE A 84 -21.37 -14.84 27.84
N PHE A 85 -20.48 -15.43 27.04
CA PHE A 85 -20.44 -15.30 25.59
C PHE A 85 -20.84 -16.62 24.95
N LEU A 86 -21.98 -16.64 24.25
CA LEU A 86 -22.58 -17.83 23.63
C LEU A 86 -22.62 -17.66 22.10
N HIS A 87 -21.92 -18.56 21.39
CA HIS A 87 -21.75 -18.52 19.94
C HIS A 87 -22.02 -19.89 19.31
N ARG A 88 -22.32 -19.93 18.00
CA ARG A 88 -22.32 -21.18 17.23
C ARG A 88 -20.91 -21.76 17.15
N PHE A 89 -20.75 -23.05 17.44
CA PHE A 89 -19.45 -23.74 17.45
C PHE A 89 -18.72 -23.64 16.11
N ALA A 90 -19.46 -23.86 15.01
CA ALA A 90 -18.92 -23.90 13.65
C ALA A 90 -18.62 -22.51 13.04
N THR A 91 -19.52 -21.53 13.21
CA THR A 91 -19.45 -20.22 12.53
C THR A 91 -18.89 -19.08 13.38
N ASN A 92 -18.77 -19.28 14.70
CA ASN A 92 -18.45 -18.22 15.66
C ASN A 92 -19.40 -17.00 15.57
N GLU A 93 -20.65 -17.23 15.16
CA GLU A 93 -21.73 -16.24 15.18
C GLU A 93 -22.38 -16.19 16.58
N PRO A 94 -22.69 -15.01 17.15
CA PRO A 94 -23.35 -14.90 18.45
C PRO A 94 -24.80 -15.39 18.41
N ILE A 95 -25.26 -16.09 19.46
CA ILE A 95 -26.62 -16.67 19.49
C ILE A 95 -27.68 -15.61 19.82
N LYS A 96 -28.64 -15.44 18.90
CA LYS A 96 -29.77 -14.51 19.03
C LYS A 96 -30.97 -15.17 19.71
N ASN A 97 -31.80 -14.38 20.39
CA ASN A 97 -33.08 -14.79 20.99
C ASN A 97 -33.02 -16.01 21.95
N ALA A 98 -31.86 -16.35 22.49
CA ALA A 98 -31.72 -17.39 23.51
C ALA A 98 -32.08 -16.88 24.92
N LYS A 99 -32.64 -17.79 25.72
CA LYS A 99 -32.62 -17.71 27.19
C LYS A 99 -31.53 -18.62 27.72
N LEU A 100 -30.86 -18.19 28.79
CA LEU A 100 -29.74 -18.92 29.39
C LEU A 100 -29.92 -18.98 30.90
N PHE A 101 -29.97 -20.17 31.46
CA PHE A 101 -30.06 -20.40 32.90
C PHE A 101 -28.73 -20.96 33.40
N VAL A 102 -28.23 -20.40 34.51
CA VAL A 102 -26.93 -20.74 35.10
C VAL A 102 -27.16 -21.43 36.43
N ALA A 103 -26.73 -22.68 36.54
CA ALA A 103 -26.96 -23.54 37.70
C ALA A 103 -25.65 -24.00 38.35
N VAL A 104 -25.62 -23.98 39.69
CA VAL A 104 -24.52 -24.45 40.54
C VAL A 104 -25.11 -25.16 41.76
N GLY A 105 -24.97 -26.48 41.82
CA GLY A 105 -25.71 -27.31 42.78
C GLY A 105 -27.22 -27.16 42.58
N GLU A 106 -27.96 -26.94 43.67
CA GLU A 106 -29.42 -26.73 43.65
C GLU A 106 -29.86 -25.29 43.28
N ARG A 107 -28.91 -24.37 43.04
CA ARG A 107 -29.23 -22.97 42.72
C ARG A 107 -29.19 -22.74 41.22
N GLU A 108 -30.25 -22.15 40.67
CA GLU A 108 -30.39 -21.81 39.25
C GLU A 108 -30.93 -20.38 39.07
N VAL A 109 -30.35 -19.62 38.14
CA VAL A 109 -30.70 -18.22 37.86
C VAL A 109 -30.67 -17.93 36.37
N GLU A 110 -31.70 -17.24 35.84
CA GLU A 110 -31.74 -16.74 34.46
C GLU A 110 -30.74 -15.60 34.27
N ALA A 111 -29.84 -15.71 33.29
CA ALA A 111 -28.86 -14.69 32.95
C ALA A 111 -29.49 -13.62 32.06
N ALA A 112 -29.26 -12.34 32.39
CA ALA A 112 -29.83 -11.22 31.64
C ALA A 112 -29.07 -11.02 30.32
N GLY A 113 -29.75 -11.23 29.19
CA GLY A 113 -29.23 -10.87 27.87
C GLY A 113 -28.93 -9.37 27.77
N LYS A 114 -27.85 -9.04 27.07
CA LYS A 114 -27.38 -7.65 26.83
C LYS A 114 -27.37 -7.33 25.35
N GLU A 115 -26.74 -8.21 24.58
CA GLU A 115 -26.52 -8.13 23.14
C GLU A 115 -26.64 -9.56 22.57
N ASP A 116 -26.69 -9.72 21.25
CA ASP A 116 -26.71 -11.05 20.62
C ASP A 116 -25.53 -11.90 21.12
N GLY A 117 -25.82 -13.06 21.72
CA GLY A 117 -24.82 -13.97 22.29
C GLY A 117 -24.08 -13.45 23.53
N VAL A 118 -24.52 -12.35 24.17
CA VAL A 118 -23.89 -11.79 25.39
C VAL A 118 -24.89 -11.71 26.53
N PHE A 119 -24.59 -12.40 27.63
CA PHE A 119 -25.41 -12.48 28.84
C PHE A 119 -24.61 -12.05 30.08
N GLU A 120 -25.28 -11.54 31.10
CA GLU A 120 -24.69 -11.20 32.40
C GLU A 120 -25.52 -11.80 33.54
N VAL A 121 -24.88 -12.50 34.48
CA VAL A 121 -25.51 -12.92 35.72
C VAL A 121 -24.73 -12.39 36.93
N SER A 122 -25.47 -11.85 37.90
CA SER A 122 -24.95 -11.53 39.22
C SER A 122 -24.83 -12.84 39.99
N ALA A 123 -23.60 -13.27 40.29
CA ALA A 123 -23.29 -14.58 40.82
C ALA A 123 -22.43 -14.52 42.11
N PRO A 124 -22.85 -13.82 43.18
CA PRO A 124 -22.11 -13.72 44.45
C PRO A 124 -21.94 -15.05 45.22
N TRP A 125 -22.52 -16.16 44.73
CA TRP A 125 -22.29 -17.51 45.24
C TRP A 125 -21.19 -18.27 44.48
N ILE A 126 -20.65 -17.71 43.40
CA ILE A 126 -19.61 -18.33 42.59
C ILE A 126 -18.26 -17.68 42.92
N SER A 127 -17.41 -18.42 43.64
CA SER A 127 -16.07 -17.96 44.03
C SER A 127 -15.00 -18.76 43.29
N ALA A 128 -14.12 -18.07 42.55
CA ALA A 128 -12.92 -18.66 41.95
C ALA A 128 -11.77 -18.88 42.97
N ALA A 129 -12.12 -19.25 44.21
CA ALA A 129 -11.19 -19.75 45.23
C ALA A 129 -10.95 -21.26 45.07
N GLU A 130 -11.98 -22.00 44.68
CA GLU A 130 -11.94 -23.45 44.41
C GLU A 130 -12.55 -23.73 43.01
N PRO A 131 -12.26 -24.89 42.39
CA PRO A 131 -12.88 -25.29 41.13
C PRO A 131 -14.38 -25.57 41.29
N VAL A 132 -15.24 -24.83 40.58
CA VAL A 132 -16.70 -24.97 40.64
C VAL A 132 -17.23 -25.47 39.30
N ASP A 133 -17.97 -26.58 39.30
CA ASP A 133 -18.69 -27.03 38.11
C ASP A 133 -19.99 -26.24 37.95
N ILE A 134 -20.23 -25.73 36.73
CA ILE A 134 -21.37 -24.87 36.38
C ILE A 134 -22.11 -25.52 35.21
N VAL A 135 -23.43 -25.62 35.34
CA VAL A 135 -24.33 -26.13 34.30
C VAL A 135 -25.07 -24.95 33.68
N PHE A 136 -25.05 -24.85 32.35
CA PHE A 136 -25.74 -23.83 31.58
C PHE A 136 -26.86 -24.49 30.77
N LYS A 137 -28.12 -24.18 31.08
CA LYS A 137 -29.25 -24.62 30.26
C LYS A 137 -29.57 -23.54 29.24
N LEU A 138 -29.42 -23.88 27.97
CA LEU A 138 -29.75 -23.03 26.82
C LEU A 138 -31.17 -23.37 26.37
N VAL A 139 -32.03 -22.35 26.25
CA VAL A 139 -33.38 -22.47 25.69
C VAL A 139 -33.52 -21.50 24.52
N LEU A 140 -33.68 -22.06 23.32
CA LEU A 140 -33.96 -21.35 22.08
C LEU A 140 -35.45 -21.55 21.70
N PRO A 141 -35.96 -20.84 20.68
CA PRO A 141 -37.34 -21.02 20.22
C PRO A 141 -37.64 -22.45 19.73
N ASP A 142 -36.66 -23.08 19.06
CA ASP A 142 -36.81 -24.36 18.36
C ASP A 142 -35.91 -25.49 18.92
N ASP A 143 -35.11 -25.21 19.95
CA ASP A 143 -34.00 -26.06 20.41
C ASP A 143 -33.69 -25.86 21.91
N GLN A 144 -33.11 -26.86 22.59
CA GLN A 144 -32.66 -26.78 23.97
C GLN A 144 -31.41 -27.65 24.21
N ASP A 145 -30.38 -27.09 24.83
CA ASP A 145 -29.09 -27.76 25.10
C ASP A 145 -28.61 -27.53 26.54
N ILE A 146 -27.75 -28.41 27.05
CA ILE A 146 -27.18 -28.32 28.40
C ILE A 146 -25.65 -28.39 28.32
N LEU A 147 -25.02 -27.22 28.43
CA LEU A 147 -23.57 -27.08 28.38
C LEU A 147 -23.02 -27.12 29.82
N THR A 148 -22.17 -28.10 30.15
CA THR A 148 -21.49 -28.17 31.46
C THR A 148 -20.04 -27.75 31.32
N GLY A 149 -19.55 -26.90 32.22
CA GLY A 149 -18.16 -26.44 32.24
C GLY A 149 -17.66 -26.17 33.65
N ARG A 150 -16.35 -26.28 33.85
CA ARG A 150 -15.70 -26.07 35.15
C ARG A 150 -15.04 -24.70 35.23
N LEU A 151 -15.55 -23.83 36.11
CA LEU A 151 -14.89 -22.57 36.44
C LEU A 151 -13.64 -22.85 37.27
N GLN A 152 -12.50 -22.37 36.78
CA GLN A 152 -11.24 -22.43 37.50
C GLN A 152 -10.56 -21.06 37.45
N ARG A 153 -9.81 -20.74 38.49
CA ARG A 153 -8.80 -19.67 38.42
C ARG A 153 -7.74 -20.12 37.42
N ALA A 154 -7.35 -19.24 36.49
CA ALA A 154 -6.27 -19.54 35.57
C ALA A 154 -5.01 -19.92 36.36
N GLY A 155 -4.58 -21.18 36.24
CA GLY A 155 -3.34 -21.64 36.84
C GLY A 155 -2.17 -20.96 36.15
N ILE A 156 -1.20 -20.48 36.92
CA ILE A 156 0.08 -20.05 36.34
C ILE A 156 0.68 -21.28 35.67
N VAL A 157 0.84 -21.25 34.34
CA VAL A 157 1.57 -22.27 33.60
C VAL A 157 3.04 -22.12 33.96
N ALA A 158 3.43 -22.81 35.03
CA ALA A 158 4.77 -22.73 35.60
C ALA A 158 5.77 -23.43 34.68
N GLY A 159 6.29 -22.70 33.70
CA GLY A 159 7.56 -23.04 33.06
C GLY A 159 8.62 -23.20 34.16
N ALA A 160 9.31 -24.34 34.18
CA ALA A 160 10.16 -24.75 35.30
C ALA A 160 11.50 -23.99 35.36
N GLY A 161 11.44 -22.68 35.64
CA GLY A 161 12.58 -21.87 36.05
C GLY A 161 12.49 -21.58 37.54
N ALA A 162 13.43 -22.10 38.34
CA ALA A 162 13.46 -21.81 39.77
C ALA A 162 13.79 -20.32 40.01
N PRO A 163 13.08 -19.62 40.90
CA PRO A 163 13.37 -18.22 41.19
C PRO A 163 14.75 -18.09 41.84
N ALA A 164 15.65 -17.34 41.20
CA ALA A 164 16.95 -17.03 41.77
C ALA A 164 16.78 -16.31 43.11
N SER A 165 17.46 -16.79 44.15
CA SER A 165 17.25 -16.32 45.52
C SER A 165 17.75 -14.89 45.73
N LEU A 166 16.93 -14.07 46.41
CA LEU A 166 17.18 -12.65 46.71
C LEU A 166 18.54 -12.36 47.41
N THR A 167 19.22 -13.39 47.90
CA THR A 167 20.57 -13.35 48.47
C THR A 167 21.67 -12.98 47.47
N SER A 168 21.52 -13.22 46.17
CA SER A 168 22.54 -12.86 45.17
C SER A 168 22.60 -11.34 44.93
N ALA A 169 21.45 -10.71 44.69
CA ALA A 169 21.34 -9.28 44.38
C ALA A 169 21.92 -8.36 45.47
N VAL A 170 21.82 -8.74 46.74
CA VAL A 170 22.37 -7.97 47.87
C VAL A 170 23.91 -8.05 47.92
N LEU A 171 24.52 -9.11 47.38
CA LEU A 171 25.96 -9.30 47.41
C LEU A 171 26.68 -8.47 46.33
N GLU A 172 26.09 -8.35 45.14
CA GLU A 172 26.67 -7.59 44.02
C GLU A 172 26.64 -6.07 44.24
N LEU A 173 25.60 -5.54 44.90
CA LEU A 173 25.56 -4.10 45.22
C LEU A 173 26.74 -3.68 46.13
N ARG A 174 27.22 -4.60 46.98
CA ARG A 174 28.33 -4.34 47.91
C ARG A 174 29.71 -4.39 47.23
N THR A 175 29.90 -5.20 46.19
CA THR A 175 31.16 -5.24 45.43
C THR A 175 31.30 -4.02 44.51
N LEU A 176 30.20 -3.59 43.88
CA LEU A 176 30.17 -2.42 42.99
C LEU A 176 30.57 -1.11 43.70
N VAL A 177 30.08 -0.88 44.91
CA VAL A 177 30.43 0.32 45.71
C VAL A 177 31.91 0.36 46.10
N VAL A 178 32.51 -0.80 46.42
CA VAL A 178 33.94 -0.89 46.77
C VAL A 178 34.82 -0.68 45.53
N ALA A 179 34.43 -1.23 44.38
CA ALA A 179 35.15 -1.05 43.12
C ALA A 179 35.16 0.43 42.66
N GLY A 180 34.01 1.11 42.73
CA GLY A 180 33.90 2.53 42.38
C GLY A 180 34.77 3.45 43.26
N GLY A 181 34.83 3.17 44.57
CA GLY A 181 35.68 3.92 45.50
C GLY A 181 37.18 3.78 45.21
N ALA A 182 37.64 2.56 44.88
CA ALA A 182 39.04 2.30 44.56
C ALA A 182 39.51 3.01 43.27
N LEU A 183 38.66 3.04 42.23
CA LEU A 183 39.00 3.68 40.95
C LEU A 183 39.21 5.19 41.11
N MET A 184 38.34 5.86 41.85
CA MET A 184 38.41 7.31 42.12
C MET A 184 39.67 7.68 42.92
N ALA A 185 40.08 6.85 43.88
CA ALA A 185 41.31 7.06 44.65
C ALA A 185 42.57 7.00 43.78
N GLY A 186 42.64 6.06 42.82
CA GLY A 186 43.77 5.93 41.88
C GLY A 186 43.91 7.13 40.94
N ILE A 187 42.79 7.66 40.42
CA ILE A 187 42.77 8.86 39.57
C ILE A 187 43.25 10.10 40.35
N LEU A 188 42.84 10.23 41.62
CA LEU A 188 43.28 11.35 42.47
C LEU A 188 44.79 11.29 42.77
N LEU A 189 45.31 10.08 43.06
CA LEU A 189 46.73 9.87 43.39
C LEU A 189 47.66 10.15 42.19
N THR A 190 47.28 9.70 40.99
CA THR A 190 48.07 9.91 39.76
C THR A 190 48.17 11.40 39.37
N LEU A 191 47.08 12.17 39.52
CA LEU A 191 47.08 13.62 39.30
C LEU A 191 48.03 14.37 40.26
N LEU A 192 48.06 13.98 41.53
CA LEU A 192 48.94 14.59 42.55
C LEU A 192 50.43 14.31 42.27
N ILE A 193 50.78 13.13 41.76
CA ILE A 193 52.16 12.77 41.41
C ILE A 193 52.60 13.53 40.14
N GLY A 194 51.76 13.56 39.10
CA GLY A 194 52.07 14.24 37.83
C GLY A 194 52.37 15.74 38.00
N ALA A 195 51.60 16.43 38.85
CA ALA A 195 51.77 17.85 39.13
C ALA A 195 53.13 18.22 39.76
N ASN A 196 53.79 17.27 40.45
CA ASN A 196 55.04 17.53 41.17
C ASN A 196 56.29 17.31 40.28
N VAL A 197 56.24 16.38 39.33
CA VAL A 197 57.35 16.09 38.41
C VAL A 197 57.58 17.23 37.41
N ALA A 198 56.51 17.87 36.92
CA ALA A 198 56.58 18.94 35.92
C ALA A 198 57.32 20.22 36.40
N ARG A 199 57.55 20.39 37.71
CA ARG A 199 58.20 21.59 38.28
C ARG A 199 59.72 21.54 38.36
N ARG A 200 60.39 20.45 37.96
CA ARG A 200 61.83 20.24 38.20
C ARG A 200 62.75 20.21 36.97
N ARG A 201 62.29 20.60 35.76
CA ARG A 201 63.14 20.63 34.55
C ARG A 201 62.88 21.85 33.64
N GLN A 202 63.69 22.89 33.82
CA GLN A 202 63.92 23.96 32.83
C GLN A 202 65.42 24.35 32.82
N PRO A 203 66.16 24.11 31.72
CA PRO A 203 67.47 24.73 31.49
C PRO A 203 67.33 26.14 30.88
N ARG A 204 68.41 26.92 30.90
CA ARG A 204 68.45 28.36 30.58
C ARG A 204 69.60 28.69 29.61
N MET A 205 69.30 29.36 28.49
CA MET A 205 70.20 30.09 27.56
C MET A 205 69.33 30.73 26.45
N VAL A 206 69.74 31.71 25.61
CA VAL A 206 70.51 32.97 25.76
C VAL A 206 70.57 33.63 24.36
N GLU A 207 70.13 34.91 24.24
CA GLU A 207 70.47 35.93 23.21
C GLU A 207 70.32 35.62 21.68
N PRO A 208 70.48 36.58 20.73
CA PRO A 208 70.84 38.02 20.86
C PRO A 208 69.82 39.03 20.23
N ALA A 209 70.22 40.30 20.17
CA ALA A 209 69.58 41.43 19.45
C ALA A 209 69.78 41.35 17.91
N GLU A 210 69.36 42.27 17.03
CA GLU A 210 68.88 43.68 17.09
C GLU A 210 67.96 43.90 15.82
N ASP A 211 67.29 45.01 15.45
CA ASP A 211 67.23 46.43 15.86
C ASP A 211 65.84 47.04 15.46
N ARG A 212 65.73 48.39 15.45
CA ARG A 212 64.75 49.32 14.82
C ARG A 212 63.95 48.80 13.61
N ASP A 213 62.68 49.18 13.34
CA ASP A 213 61.76 50.23 13.85
C ASP A 213 60.29 49.92 13.36
N SER A 214 59.17 50.61 13.62
CA SER A 214 58.83 51.82 14.42
C SER A 214 57.34 51.85 14.86
N SER A 215 56.98 52.85 15.69
CA SER A 215 55.68 53.55 15.82
C SER A 215 54.33 52.79 15.65
N GLU A 216 53.70 52.37 16.76
CA GLU A 216 52.40 52.89 17.27
C GLU A 216 52.01 52.27 18.65
N PRO A 217 51.10 52.89 19.45
CA PRO A 217 50.83 52.50 20.84
C PRO A 217 49.74 51.40 21.04
N PRO A 218 49.62 50.79 22.25
CA PRO A 218 49.01 49.46 22.41
C PRO A 218 47.57 49.42 22.95
N THR A 219 46.92 48.27 22.80
CA THR A 219 45.75 47.83 23.58
C THR A 219 46.06 46.56 24.39
N GLN A 220 45.40 46.39 25.55
CA GLN A 220 45.70 45.33 26.52
C GLN A 220 44.56 44.31 26.65
N GLU A 221 44.78 43.03 26.33
CA GLU A 221 43.98 41.90 26.86
C GLU A 221 44.88 40.69 27.17
N ALA A 222 45.37 40.59 28.41
CA ALA A 222 46.26 39.51 28.86
C ALA A 222 46.00 39.05 30.31
N SER A 223 44.73 38.93 30.73
CA SER A 223 44.39 38.64 32.16
C SER A 223 43.17 37.74 32.44
N LYS A 224 42.64 36.99 31.46
CA LYS A 224 41.39 36.18 31.61
C LYS A 224 41.54 34.64 31.59
N VAL A 225 42.69 34.07 31.96
CA VAL A 225 42.91 32.58 31.92
C VAL A 225 42.88 31.90 33.30
N LYS A 226 42.37 32.56 34.37
CA LYS A 226 42.31 31.98 35.74
C LYS A 226 40.94 32.07 36.46
N ARG A 227 39.83 32.23 35.72
CA ARG A 227 38.46 32.23 36.30
C ARG A 227 37.49 31.17 35.77
N LEU A 228 37.86 30.38 34.75
CA LEU A 228 36.95 29.41 34.11
C LEU A 228 36.90 28.01 34.75
N GLN A 229 37.81 27.67 35.68
CA GLN A 229 37.87 26.33 36.32
C GLN A 229 37.03 26.18 37.60
N ARG A 230 36.05 27.07 37.86
CA ARG A 230 35.14 26.98 39.02
C ARG A 230 33.64 27.09 38.70
N ALA A 231 33.28 27.32 37.44
CA ALA A 231 31.86 27.40 37.03
C ALA A 231 31.23 26.01 36.75
N SER A 232 32.02 25.05 36.27
CA SER A 232 31.53 23.78 35.73
C SER A 232 30.89 22.83 36.74
N LEU A 233 31.14 23.00 38.04
CA LEU A 233 30.63 22.10 39.09
C LEU A 233 29.19 22.42 39.52
N VAL A 234 28.74 23.66 39.34
CA VAL A 234 27.40 24.12 39.79
C VAL A 234 26.31 23.72 38.81
N ILE A 235 26.60 23.74 37.51
CA ILE A 235 25.63 23.45 36.44
C ILE A 235 25.19 21.97 36.46
N LEU A 236 26.10 21.05 36.81
CA LEU A 236 25.78 19.61 36.86
C LEU A 236 24.82 19.22 38.01
N LEU A 237 24.78 20.01 39.10
CA LEU A 237 23.90 19.76 40.24
C LEU A 237 22.47 20.32 40.04
N LEU A 238 22.28 21.29 39.15
CA LEU A 238 20.96 21.86 38.84
C LEU A 238 20.10 20.95 37.95
N VAL A 239 20.73 20.17 37.05
CA VAL A 239 20.02 19.27 36.10
C VAL A 239 19.38 18.06 36.80
N LEU A 240 19.79 17.72 38.03
CA LEU A 240 19.21 16.59 38.78
C LEU A 240 17.94 16.92 39.58
N ALA A 241 17.46 18.18 39.56
CA ALA A 241 16.41 18.66 40.46
C ALA A 241 15.00 18.76 39.82
N GLU A 242 14.85 18.66 38.49
CA GLU A 242 13.57 18.96 37.80
C GLU A 242 12.65 17.75 37.56
N LEU A 243 13.03 16.54 38.01
CA LEU A 243 12.23 15.32 37.84
C LEU A 243 11.07 15.15 38.86
N ALA A 244 10.53 16.24 39.39
CA ALA A 244 9.52 16.23 40.46
C ALA A 244 8.47 17.36 40.35
N VAL A 245 7.74 17.43 39.22
CA VAL A 245 6.57 18.33 39.06
C VAL A 245 5.36 17.53 38.57
N PRO A 246 4.23 17.46 39.30
CA PRO A 246 3.01 16.85 38.82
C PRO A 246 2.30 17.77 37.81
N SER A 247 2.06 17.28 36.60
CA SER A 247 1.34 18.03 35.55
C SER A 247 -0.15 18.16 35.87
N GLY A 248 -0.70 19.36 35.72
CA GLY A 248 -2.10 19.68 36.04
C GLY A 248 -3.13 19.06 35.08
N GLY A 249 -4.36 18.88 35.56
CA GLY A 249 -5.44 18.28 34.79
C GLY A 249 -5.95 19.16 33.64
N ALA A 250 -6.08 18.57 32.45
CA ALA A 250 -6.79 19.16 31.33
C ALA A 250 -8.32 19.03 31.50
N LYS A 251 -9.08 19.98 30.95
CA LYS A 251 -10.55 19.92 30.95
C LYS A 251 -11.03 18.89 29.92
N ALA A 252 -11.99 18.05 30.29
CA ALA A 252 -12.66 17.17 29.35
C ALA A 252 -13.45 17.98 28.31
N GLY A 253 -13.24 17.67 27.04
CA GLY A 253 -14.21 17.96 25.97
C GLY A 253 -15.32 16.90 25.96
N GLU A 254 -16.41 17.18 25.27
CA GLU A 254 -17.62 16.35 25.33
C GLU A 254 -17.41 14.98 24.65
N GLU A 255 -17.42 13.89 25.43
CA GLU A 255 -17.24 12.54 24.91
C GLU A 255 -18.52 12.03 24.23
N THR A 256 -18.45 11.86 22.91
CA THR A 256 -19.41 11.01 22.17
C THR A 256 -19.35 9.59 22.73
N LYS A 257 -20.44 9.13 23.34
CA LYS A 257 -20.51 7.83 24.02
C LYS A 257 -20.24 6.64 23.09
N LEU A 258 -19.02 6.15 23.11
CA LEU A 258 -18.69 4.76 22.74
C LEU A 258 -19.19 3.81 23.85
N PRO A 259 -19.48 2.52 23.53
CA PRO A 259 -19.89 1.54 24.53
C PRO A 259 -18.76 1.29 25.55
N SER A 260 -19.03 1.57 26.83
CA SER A 260 -18.02 1.51 27.89
C SER A 260 -17.93 0.13 28.54
N VAL A 261 -16.84 -0.58 28.23
CA VAL A 261 -16.46 -1.83 28.92
C VAL A 261 -15.93 -1.50 30.33
N PRO A 262 -16.35 -2.20 31.40
CA PRO A 262 -15.88 -1.91 32.76
C PRO A 262 -14.38 -2.22 32.94
N SER A 263 -13.68 -1.37 33.68
CA SER A 263 -12.21 -1.36 33.80
C SER A 263 -11.56 -2.61 34.40
N THR A 264 -12.35 -3.58 34.87
CA THR A 264 -11.85 -4.90 35.32
C THR A 264 -11.53 -5.86 34.18
N VAL A 265 -11.86 -5.53 32.92
CA VAL A 265 -11.47 -6.29 31.72
C VAL A 265 -10.02 -6.00 31.29
N ALA A 266 -9.31 -5.09 31.96
CA ALA A 266 -7.93 -4.69 31.62
C ALA A 266 -6.89 -5.83 31.64
N THR A 267 -7.20 -7.00 32.23
CA THR A 267 -6.36 -8.21 32.20
C THR A 267 -6.70 -9.19 31.08
N ASP A 268 -7.86 -9.06 30.43
CA ASP A 268 -8.29 -9.86 29.27
C ASP A 268 -7.98 -9.08 27.98
N GLN A 269 -6.69 -8.97 27.65
CA GLN A 269 -6.24 -8.36 26.40
C GLN A 269 -5.86 -9.45 25.37
N PRO A 270 -6.15 -9.24 24.07
CA PRO A 270 -5.69 -10.13 23.02
C PRO A 270 -4.16 -10.08 22.91
N GLN A 271 -3.51 -11.24 22.91
CA GLN A 271 -2.05 -11.35 22.97
C GLN A 271 -1.55 -12.57 22.18
N ARG A 272 -0.34 -12.47 21.63
CA ARG A 272 0.36 -13.59 21.00
C ARG A 272 1.14 -14.41 22.01
N MET A 273 0.92 -15.72 22.00
CA MET A 273 1.66 -16.68 22.81
C MET A 273 3.05 -16.98 22.22
N ALA A 274 3.94 -17.54 23.03
CA ALA A 274 5.32 -17.86 22.63
C ALA A 274 5.42 -18.92 21.50
N ASP A 275 4.38 -19.74 21.31
CA ASP A 275 4.24 -20.70 20.20
C ASP A 275 3.74 -20.06 18.88
N GLY A 276 3.42 -18.76 18.90
CA GLY A 276 2.87 -18.03 17.76
C GLY A 276 1.33 -18.06 17.65
N SER A 277 0.65 -18.86 18.47
CA SER A 277 -0.81 -18.84 18.62
C SER A 277 -1.29 -17.53 19.25
N LEU A 278 -2.59 -17.24 19.13
CA LEU A 278 -3.22 -16.05 19.68
C LEU A 278 -4.20 -16.45 20.77
N PHE A 279 -4.08 -15.81 21.93
CA PHE A 279 -5.18 -15.70 22.88
C PHE A 279 -6.05 -14.50 22.47
N VAL A 280 -7.34 -14.72 22.27
CA VAL A 280 -8.29 -13.70 21.82
C VAL A 280 -9.58 -13.83 22.63
N PRO A 281 -9.79 -13.00 23.66
CA PRO A 281 -10.99 -13.04 24.49
C PRO A 281 -12.28 -12.94 23.68
N LYS A 282 -13.37 -13.55 24.16
CA LYS A 282 -14.66 -13.51 23.46
C LYS A 282 -15.21 -12.11 23.22
N ALA A 283 -14.99 -11.18 24.16
CA ALA A 283 -15.31 -9.77 23.97
C ALA A 283 -14.58 -9.20 22.73
N THR A 284 -13.29 -9.49 22.57
CA THR A 284 -12.50 -9.08 21.41
C THR A 284 -12.97 -9.76 20.13
N GLN A 285 -13.28 -11.06 20.15
CA GLN A 285 -13.82 -11.77 18.98
C GLN A 285 -15.14 -11.17 18.49
N HIS A 286 -16.01 -10.76 19.42
CA HIS A 286 -17.28 -10.10 19.11
C HIS A 286 -17.04 -8.71 18.50
N LEU A 287 -16.21 -7.87 19.14
CA LEU A 287 -15.87 -6.52 18.66
C LEU A 287 -15.16 -6.52 17.29
N LEU A 288 -14.33 -7.52 17.00
CA LEU A 288 -13.64 -7.69 15.71
C LEU A 288 -14.48 -8.48 14.68
N ALA A 289 -15.72 -8.83 15.01
CA ALA A 289 -16.65 -9.62 14.18
C ALA A 289 -16.02 -10.92 13.61
N VAL A 290 -15.23 -11.65 14.42
CA VAL A 290 -14.52 -12.85 13.97
C VAL A 290 -15.51 -13.97 13.63
N ARG A 291 -15.55 -14.39 12.37
CA ARG A 291 -16.34 -15.54 11.88
C ARG A 291 -15.44 -16.68 11.43
N THR A 292 -15.97 -17.89 11.55
CA THR A 292 -15.32 -19.12 11.11
C THR A 292 -16.19 -19.92 10.14
N VAL A 293 -15.60 -20.93 9.51
CA VAL A 293 -16.30 -22.02 8.81
C VAL A 293 -15.60 -23.33 9.13
N LEU A 294 -16.35 -24.44 9.17
CA LEU A 294 -15.74 -25.77 9.18
C LEU A 294 -15.14 -26.06 7.80
N ALA A 295 -13.87 -26.45 7.77
CA ALA A 295 -13.17 -26.82 6.54
C ALA A 295 -13.76 -28.11 5.94
N ALA A 296 -14.48 -28.00 4.83
CA ALA A 296 -14.92 -29.15 4.05
C ALA A 296 -13.90 -29.48 2.95
N GLU A 297 -13.60 -30.77 2.71
CA GLU A 297 -12.92 -31.15 1.47
C GLU A 297 -13.88 -31.00 0.29
N THR A 298 -13.39 -30.37 -0.77
CA THR A 298 -14.13 -30.02 -1.99
C THR A 298 -13.25 -30.30 -3.20
N ARG A 299 -13.83 -30.21 -4.40
CA ARG A 299 -13.07 -30.14 -5.65
C ARG A 299 -13.32 -28.81 -6.33
N ALA A 300 -12.27 -28.23 -6.89
CA ALA A 300 -12.35 -26.99 -7.65
C ALA A 300 -11.42 -27.04 -8.87
N PRO A 301 -11.67 -26.22 -9.91
CA PRO A 301 -10.75 -26.06 -11.03
C PRO A 301 -9.34 -25.72 -10.58
N ARG A 302 -8.35 -26.43 -11.13
CA ARG A 302 -6.95 -26.00 -11.10
C ARG A 302 -6.82 -24.66 -11.81
N THR A 303 -5.95 -23.77 -11.33
CA THR A 303 -5.78 -22.45 -11.94
C THR A 303 -4.37 -22.14 -12.41
N VAL A 304 -4.29 -21.22 -13.38
CA VAL A 304 -3.06 -20.59 -13.84
C VAL A 304 -3.22 -19.08 -13.71
N GLN A 305 -2.25 -18.43 -13.08
CA GLN A 305 -2.16 -16.98 -13.01
C GLN A 305 -1.28 -16.45 -14.14
N LEU A 306 -1.77 -15.46 -14.87
CA LEU A 306 -1.06 -14.72 -15.91
C LEU A 306 -1.03 -13.23 -15.56
N VAL A 307 -0.03 -12.52 -16.07
CA VAL A 307 -0.01 -11.04 -16.05
C VAL A 307 -0.78 -10.54 -17.27
N GLY A 308 -1.60 -9.51 -17.08
CA GLY A 308 -2.31 -8.84 -18.17
C GLY A 308 -2.51 -7.35 -17.93
N SER A 309 -3.10 -6.68 -18.91
CA SER A 309 -3.47 -5.28 -18.87
C SER A 309 -4.84 -5.04 -19.52
N VAL A 310 -5.57 -4.04 -19.02
CA VAL A 310 -6.82 -3.58 -19.62
C VAL A 310 -6.50 -2.87 -20.94
N ILE A 311 -7.19 -3.23 -22.02
CA ILE A 311 -7.13 -2.54 -23.32
C ILE A 311 -8.54 -2.06 -23.71
N ALA A 312 -8.63 -1.07 -24.60
CA ALA A 312 -9.92 -0.73 -25.20
C ALA A 312 -10.39 -1.88 -26.14
N ASP A 313 -11.69 -2.12 -26.23
CA ASP A 313 -12.24 -2.94 -27.31
C ASP A 313 -11.84 -2.32 -28.67
N PRO A 314 -11.18 -3.06 -29.59
CA PRO A 314 -10.73 -2.52 -30.87
C PRO A 314 -11.85 -1.92 -31.74
N ASN A 315 -13.10 -2.33 -31.54
CA ASN A 315 -14.28 -1.84 -32.26
C ASN A 315 -14.96 -0.65 -31.54
N SER A 316 -14.48 -0.30 -30.35
CA SER A 316 -15.01 0.77 -29.49
C SER A 316 -13.95 1.86 -29.24
N PHE A 317 -12.99 1.95 -30.16
CA PHE A 317 -11.96 2.97 -30.26
C PHE A 317 -12.20 3.82 -31.52
N GLY A 318 -12.31 5.14 -31.33
CA GLY A 318 -12.56 6.12 -32.39
C GLY A 318 -11.41 7.10 -32.52
N ARG A 319 -10.57 6.94 -33.54
CA ARG A 319 -9.52 7.90 -33.88
C ARG A 319 -10.04 8.93 -34.88
N VAL A 320 -9.86 10.21 -34.55
CA VAL A 320 -10.27 11.36 -35.38
C VAL A 320 -9.03 11.97 -35.99
N GLN A 321 -8.94 11.97 -37.32
CA GLN A 321 -7.79 12.49 -38.08
C GLN A 321 -8.24 13.56 -39.08
N SER A 322 -7.36 14.52 -39.37
CA SER A 322 -7.63 15.48 -40.44
C SER A 322 -7.51 14.80 -41.82
N ALA A 323 -8.49 15.00 -42.71
CA ALA A 323 -8.41 14.48 -44.08
C ALA A 323 -7.48 15.30 -44.99
N ARG A 324 -7.25 16.56 -44.66
CA ARG A 324 -6.49 17.56 -45.44
C ARG A 324 -5.68 18.49 -44.53
N PRO A 325 -4.69 19.23 -45.05
CA PRO A 325 -4.08 20.34 -44.31
C PRO A 325 -5.07 21.50 -44.13
N GLY A 326 -5.05 22.15 -42.96
CA GLY A 326 -5.94 23.29 -42.70
C GLY A 326 -5.86 23.85 -41.28
N ARG A 327 -6.63 24.92 -41.03
CA ARG A 327 -6.73 25.56 -39.72
C ARG A 327 -7.93 25.03 -38.94
N ILE A 328 -7.76 24.75 -37.65
CA ILE A 328 -8.82 24.25 -36.78
C ILE A 328 -9.61 25.40 -36.14
N GLU A 329 -10.93 25.34 -36.24
CA GLU A 329 -11.88 26.16 -35.49
C GLU A 329 -12.55 25.35 -34.38
N ALA A 330 -12.76 26.00 -33.23
CA ALA A 330 -13.60 25.47 -32.16
C ALA A 330 -15.09 25.58 -32.54
N PRO A 331 -15.95 24.64 -32.07
CA PRO A 331 -17.39 24.85 -32.07
C PRO A 331 -17.77 25.87 -30.98
N THR A 332 -19.03 26.32 -30.96
CA THR A 332 -19.51 27.37 -30.03
C THR A 332 -19.29 27.05 -28.54
N GLY A 333 -19.16 25.78 -28.17
CA GLY A 333 -18.86 25.32 -26.80
C GLY A 333 -17.38 25.10 -26.47
N GLY A 334 -16.46 25.47 -27.38
CA GLY A 334 -15.03 25.15 -27.25
C GLY A 334 -14.66 23.73 -27.72
N LEU A 335 -13.36 23.47 -27.92
CA LEU A 335 -12.89 22.13 -28.31
C LEU A 335 -13.06 21.12 -27.16
N PRO A 336 -13.37 19.84 -27.46
CA PRO A 336 -13.39 18.76 -26.48
C PRO A 336 -12.06 18.60 -25.74
N PHE A 337 -12.13 18.41 -24.42
CA PHE A 337 -10.99 18.14 -23.56
C PHE A 337 -10.95 16.67 -23.11
N ILE A 338 -9.78 16.19 -22.68
CA ILE A 338 -9.58 14.81 -22.20
C ILE A 338 -10.50 14.55 -20.99
N GLY A 339 -11.23 13.43 -21.02
CA GLY A 339 -12.25 13.08 -20.03
C GLY A 339 -13.66 13.60 -20.35
N LYS A 340 -13.85 14.47 -21.35
CA LYS A 340 -15.20 14.83 -21.81
C LYS A 340 -15.88 13.61 -22.46
N ARG A 341 -17.12 13.33 -22.07
CA ARG A 341 -18.00 12.39 -22.79
C ARG A 341 -18.53 13.05 -24.07
N VAL A 342 -18.57 12.29 -25.17
CA VAL A 342 -19.06 12.74 -26.48
C VAL A 342 -19.95 11.68 -27.14
N GLU A 343 -20.89 12.14 -27.98
CA GLU A 343 -21.81 11.27 -28.71
C GLU A 343 -21.43 11.06 -30.17
N LYS A 344 -21.79 9.92 -30.76
CA LYS A 344 -21.56 9.64 -32.18
C LYS A 344 -22.24 10.69 -33.06
N GLY A 345 -21.45 11.38 -33.87
CA GLY A 345 -21.88 12.48 -34.74
C GLY A 345 -21.76 13.87 -34.11
N GLU A 346 -21.40 13.99 -32.83
CA GLU A 346 -21.18 15.28 -32.17
C GLU A 346 -20.07 16.08 -32.87
N LEU A 347 -20.27 17.39 -33.01
CA LEU A 347 -19.30 18.31 -33.60
C LEU A 347 -18.17 18.60 -32.61
N LEU A 348 -16.97 18.08 -32.90
CA LEU A 348 -15.76 18.27 -32.11
C LEU A 348 -15.02 19.56 -32.50
N GLY A 349 -15.18 19.99 -33.75
CA GLY A 349 -14.59 21.21 -34.31
C GLY A 349 -14.84 21.31 -35.81
N ALA A 350 -14.17 22.26 -36.46
CA ALA A 350 -14.16 22.35 -37.92
C ALA A 350 -12.74 22.57 -38.44
N LEU A 351 -12.46 22.05 -39.62
CA LEU A 351 -11.25 22.36 -40.39
C LEU A 351 -11.61 23.36 -41.48
N LEU A 352 -10.86 24.45 -41.60
CA LEU A 352 -10.84 25.29 -42.79
C LEU A 352 -9.61 24.86 -43.60
N PRO A 353 -9.77 24.19 -44.75
CA PRO A 353 -8.65 23.75 -45.58
C PRO A 353 -7.74 24.92 -45.95
N TYR A 354 -6.43 24.71 -45.86
CA TYR A 354 -5.47 25.67 -46.40
C TYR A 354 -5.28 25.41 -47.90
N ILE A 355 -5.65 26.38 -48.72
CA ILE A 355 -5.45 26.38 -50.17
C ILE A 355 -4.32 27.38 -50.44
N GLU A 356 -3.31 26.98 -51.21
CA GLU A 356 -2.26 27.90 -51.61
C GLU A 356 -2.82 29.02 -52.50
N ALA A 357 -2.22 30.22 -52.42
CA ALA A 357 -2.70 31.38 -53.16
C ALA A 357 -2.68 31.18 -54.69
N ALA A 358 -1.75 30.37 -55.19
CA ALA A 358 -1.66 30.02 -56.61
C ALA A 358 -2.81 29.11 -57.06
N ASP A 359 -3.07 28.02 -56.31
CA ASP A 359 -4.19 27.11 -56.60
C ASP A 359 -5.54 27.81 -56.47
N LYS A 360 -5.70 28.66 -55.45
CA LYS A 360 -6.88 29.50 -55.29
C LYS A 360 -7.11 30.37 -56.52
N ALA A 361 -6.09 31.12 -56.96
CA ALA A 361 -6.18 32.00 -58.13
C ALA A 361 -6.46 31.21 -59.44
N ASN A 362 -5.91 30.00 -59.58
CA ASN A 362 -6.18 29.10 -60.71
C ASN A 362 -7.67 28.66 -60.73
N ILE A 363 -8.22 28.25 -59.59
CA ILE A 363 -9.63 27.85 -59.47
C ILE A 363 -10.55 29.07 -59.71
N GLU A 364 -10.25 30.23 -59.13
CA GLU A 364 -11.01 31.48 -59.36
C GLU A 364 -10.97 31.90 -60.85
N SER A 365 -9.83 31.75 -61.52
CA SER A 365 -9.68 32.01 -62.96
C SER A 365 -10.54 31.06 -63.81
N GLN A 366 -10.55 29.76 -63.50
CA GLN A 366 -11.36 28.77 -64.21
C GLN A 366 -12.87 28.96 -63.99
N ILE A 367 -13.29 29.41 -62.80
CA ILE A 367 -14.68 29.78 -62.52
C ILE A 367 -15.07 31.03 -63.31
N ALA A 368 -14.23 32.06 -63.33
CA ALA A 368 -14.48 33.29 -64.11
C ALA A 368 -14.57 33.03 -65.62
N GLU A 369 -13.73 32.14 -66.16
CA GLU A 369 -13.82 31.71 -67.56
C GLU A 369 -15.13 30.95 -67.85
N ALA A 370 -15.51 30.04 -66.96
CA ALA A 370 -16.76 29.29 -67.07
C ALA A 370 -17.98 30.21 -67.01
N ASP A 371 -18.02 31.18 -66.09
CA ASP A 371 -19.12 32.14 -65.99
C ASP A 371 -19.21 33.08 -67.19
N ALA A 372 -18.08 33.55 -67.74
CA ALA A 372 -18.07 34.34 -68.98
C ALA A 372 -18.66 33.56 -70.17
N ARG A 373 -18.35 32.26 -70.28
CA ARG A 373 -18.95 31.36 -71.28
C ARG A 373 -20.46 31.13 -71.01
N ILE A 374 -20.84 30.85 -69.76
CA ILE A 374 -22.24 30.64 -69.34
C ILE A 374 -23.11 31.86 -69.69
N VAL A 375 -22.64 33.07 -69.41
CA VAL A 375 -23.35 34.31 -69.78
C VAL A 375 -23.54 34.40 -71.30
N LYS A 376 -22.46 34.19 -72.09
CA LYS A 376 -22.52 34.21 -73.56
C LYS A 376 -23.57 33.23 -74.11
N LEU A 377 -23.57 31.99 -73.66
CA LEU A 377 -24.51 30.96 -74.14
C LEU A 377 -25.95 31.27 -73.71
N ARG A 378 -26.19 31.72 -72.47
CA ARG A 378 -27.51 32.17 -72.01
C ARG A 378 -28.06 33.34 -72.86
N THR A 379 -27.21 34.29 -73.24
CA THR A 379 -27.60 35.40 -74.13
C THR A 379 -27.90 34.96 -75.56
N ILE A 380 -27.34 33.83 -76.03
CA ILE A 380 -27.70 33.23 -77.32
C ILE A 380 -29.09 32.58 -77.23
N LEU A 381 -29.34 31.79 -76.19
CA LEU A 381 -30.64 31.13 -75.98
C LEU A 381 -31.79 32.13 -75.74
N SER A 382 -31.55 33.22 -75.00
CA SER A 382 -32.54 34.30 -74.84
C SER A 382 -32.96 34.88 -76.20
N ARG A 383 -31.98 35.22 -77.05
CA ARG A 383 -32.25 35.78 -78.39
C ARG A 383 -32.93 34.79 -79.34
N TYR A 384 -32.72 33.49 -79.16
CA TYR A 384 -33.47 32.46 -79.88
C TYR A 384 -34.93 32.37 -79.38
N ASN A 385 -35.16 32.40 -78.07
CA ASN A 385 -36.51 32.38 -77.49
C ASN A 385 -37.32 33.64 -77.83
N GLU A 386 -36.65 34.80 -77.94
CA GLU A 386 -37.24 36.05 -78.42
C GLU A 386 -37.61 36.02 -79.92
N ARG A 387 -36.93 35.20 -80.73
CA ARG A 387 -37.17 35.04 -82.18
C ARG A 387 -36.96 33.59 -82.65
N PRO A 388 -37.93 32.69 -82.40
CA PRO A 388 -37.85 31.30 -82.82
C PRO A 388 -37.58 31.16 -84.33
N GLY A 389 -36.66 30.26 -84.69
CA GLY A 389 -36.21 30.07 -86.08
C GLY A 389 -35.00 30.92 -86.51
N ALA A 390 -34.46 31.79 -85.65
CA ALA A 390 -33.23 32.54 -85.93
C ALA A 390 -31.96 31.64 -86.03
N MET A 391 -32.03 30.38 -85.60
CA MET A 391 -30.98 29.35 -85.76
C MET A 391 -31.64 27.96 -85.97
N PRO A 392 -30.94 26.99 -86.59
CA PRO A 392 -31.39 25.60 -86.65
C PRO A 392 -31.43 24.94 -85.27
N GLN A 393 -32.41 24.06 -85.01
CA GLN A 393 -32.57 23.41 -83.69
C GLN A 393 -31.33 22.64 -83.23
N VAL A 394 -30.63 21.93 -84.13
CA VAL A 394 -29.36 21.23 -83.80
C VAL A 394 -28.31 22.17 -83.17
N LYS A 395 -28.31 23.47 -83.52
CA LYS A 395 -27.42 24.46 -82.93
C LYS A 395 -27.90 24.95 -81.55
N VAL A 396 -29.21 24.90 -81.29
CA VAL A 396 -29.80 25.15 -79.97
C VAL A 396 -29.42 24.00 -79.03
N ASP A 397 -29.63 22.75 -79.46
CA ASP A 397 -29.28 21.54 -78.70
C ASP A 397 -27.79 21.53 -78.31
N GLU A 398 -26.90 21.92 -79.23
CA GLU A 398 -25.46 22.04 -78.98
C GLU A 398 -25.13 23.13 -77.92
N VAL A 399 -25.79 24.29 -78.00
CA VAL A 399 -25.61 25.41 -77.05
C VAL A 399 -26.18 25.08 -75.67
N GLU A 400 -27.30 24.38 -75.59
CA GLU A 400 -27.83 23.85 -74.32
C GLU A 400 -26.93 22.77 -73.75
N GLY A 401 -26.34 21.91 -74.58
CA GLY A 401 -25.34 20.93 -74.19
C GLY A 401 -24.09 21.57 -73.56
N GLU A 402 -23.47 22.55 -74.24
CA GLU A 402 -22.30 23.28 -73.72
C GLU A 402 -22.65 24.04 -72.43
N LEU A 403 -23.81 24.71 -72.37
CA LEU A 403 -24.27 25.42 -71.19
C LEU A 403 -24.44 24.48 -69.98
N ASN A 404 -25.07 23.32 -70.18
CA ASN A 404 -25.24 22.32 -69.11
C ASN A 404 -23.90 21.73 -68.66
N ALA A 405 -22.95 21.51 -69.56
CA ALA A 405 -21.60 21.05 -69.22
C ALA A 405 -20.82 22.10 -68.39
N LEU A 406 -20.89 23.38 -68.77
CA LEU A 406 -20.25 24.48 -68.03
C LEU A 406 -20.88 24.69 -66.64
N LEU A 407 -22.21 24.58 -66.52
CA LEU A 407 -22.90 24.66 -65.23
C LEU A 407 -22.47 23.55 -64.27
N ARG A 408 -22.27 22.31 -64.77
CA ARG A 408 -21.70 21.21 -63.98
C ARG A 408 -20.25 21.50 -63.56
N LYS A 409 -19.37 21.85 -64.52
CA LYS A 409 -17.96 22.18 -64.22
C LYS A 409 -17.84 23.29 -63.17
N ARG A 410 -18.67 24.34 -63.25
CA ARG A 410 -18.70 25.40 -62.23
C ARG A 410 -19.14 24.85 -60.86
N ALA A 411 -20.20 24.05 -60.81
CA ALA A 411 -20.69 23.45 -59.56
C ALA A 411 -19.69 22.48 -58.91
N GLU A 412 -18.82 21.85 -59.70
CA GLU A 412 -17.71 20.99 -59.23
C GLU A 412 -16.54 21.81 -58.67
N LEU A 413 -16.19 22.95 -59.29
CA LEU A 413 -15.09 23.82 -58.83
C LEU A 413 -15.44 24.66 -57.58
N GLN A 414 -16.71 25.07 -57.43
CA GLN A 414 -17.11 26.06 -56.44
C GLN A 414 -16.97 25.61 -54.95
N PRO A 415 -17.26 24.35 -54.56
CA PRO A 415 -17.04 23.86 -53.19
C PRO A 415 -15.56 23.89 -52.76
N SER A 416 -14.63 23.68 -53.70
CA SER A 416 -13.19 23.58 -53.43
C SER A 416 -12.56 24.85 -52.86
N LEU A 417 -13.25 25.99 -52.91
CA LEU A 417 -12.79 27.28 -52.38
C LEU A 417 -13.22 27.59 -50.94
N VAL A 418 -14.29 26.94 -50.43
CA VAL A 418 -14.98 27.40 -49.19
C VAL A 418 -15.50 26.26 -48.30
N ALA A 419 -15.19 25.00 -48.60
CA ALA A 419 -15.65 23.84 -47.83
C ALA A 419 -15.00 23.75 -46.43
N ARG A 420 -15.60 24.44 -45.44
CA ARG A 420 -15.41 24.19 -44.01
C ARG A 420 -15.84 22.74 -43.70
N GLU A 421 -14.89 21.91 -43.30
CA GLU A 421 -15.09 20.47 -43.07
C GLU A 421 -15.40 20.23 -41.58
N GLU A 422 -16.56 19.63 -41.28
CA GLU A 422 -16.98 19.40 -39.90
C GLU A 422 -16.34 18.15 -39.30
N ILE A 423 -15.56 18.33 -38.24
CA ILE A 423 -14.89 17.23 -37.53
C ILE A 423 -15.88 16.67 -36.50
N ARG A 424 -16.35 15.45 -36.72
CA ARG A 424 -17.40 14.80 -35.91
C ARG A 424 -16.94 13.50 -35.26
N ALA A 425 -17.48 13.17 -34.10
CA ALA A 425 -17.16 11.94 -33.37
C ALA A 425 -17.64 10.66 -34.10
N PRO A 426 -16.77 9.67 -34.37
CA PRO A 426 -17.15 8.43 -35.07
C PRO A 426 -17.93 7.44 -34.18
N ILE A 427 -17.78 7.54 -32.86
CA ILE A 427 -18.43 6.70 -31.84
C ILE A 427 -18.88 7.55 -30.65
N THR A 428 -19.81 7.04 -29.84
CA THR A 428 -20.11 7.55 -28.50
C THR A 428 -19.07 7.01 -27.53
N GLY A 429 -18.54 7.85 -26.64
CA GLY A 429 -17.50 7.47 -25.69
C GLY A 429 -16.96 8.64 -24.89
N THR A 430 -15.73 8.53 -24.41
CA THR A 430 -14.99 9.55 -23.67
C THR A 430 -13.71 9.89 -24.43
N VAL A 431 -13.38 11.19 -24.55
CA VAL A 431 -12.14 11.65 -25.18
C VAL A 431 -10.93 11.21 -24.35
N SER A 432 -10.11 10.32 -24.88
CA SER A 432 -8.87 9.83 -24.25
C SER A 432 -7.66 10.69 -24.58
N ALA A 433 -7.64 11.32 -25.76
CA ALA A 433 -6.62 12.26 -26.18
C ALA A 433 -7.25 13.42 -26.97
N ALA A 434 -6.71 14.62 -26.79
CA ALA A 434 -7.06 15.82 -27.54
C ALA A 434 -5.75 16.57 -27.83
N ASN A 435 -5.28 16.45 -29.07
CA ASN A 435 -3.93 16.87 -29.48
C ASN A 435 -3.94 18.22 -30.25
N VAL A 436 -5.05 18.95 -30.15
CA VAL A 436 -5.37 20.06 -31.05
C VAL A 436 -5.89 21.29 -30.29
N VAL A 437 -5.43 22.47 -30.70
CA VAL A 437 -5.79 23.77 -30.12
C VAL A 437 -6.54 24.63 -31.14
N ALA A 438 -7.45 25.49 -30.68
CA ALA A 438 -8.19 26.39 -31.56
C ALA A 438 -7.22 27.36 -32.28
N GLY A 439 -7.34 27.46 -33.61
CA GLY A 439 -6.46 28.25 -34.45
C GLY A 439 -5.17 27.55 -34.92
N GLN A 440 -4.87 26.33 -34.43
CA GLN A 440 -3.77 25.48 -34.90
C GLN A 440 -3.93 25.17 -36.39
N ILE A 441 -2.79 25.09 -37.10
CA ILE A 441 -2.73 24.51 -38.45
C ILE A 441 -2.30 23.06 -38.29
N VAL A 442 -3.01 22.15 -38.94
CA VAL A 442 -2.81 20.70 -38.89
C VAL A 442 -2.54 20.14 -40.28
N GLU A 443 -1.83 19.02 -40.35
CA GLU A 443 -1.55 18.29 -41.60
C GLU A 443 -2.54 17.14 -41.86
N ALA A 444 -2.54 16.61 -43.09
CA ALA A 444 -3.34 15.43 -43.42
C ALA A 444 -2.85 14.20 -42.63
N ARG A 445 -3.80 13.41 -42.11
CA ARG A 445 -3.59 12.25 -41.21
C ARG A 445 -3.13 12.59 -39.79
N GLU A 446 -2.99 13.86 -39.41
CA GLU A 446 -2.71 14.26 -38.03
C GLU A 446 -3.87 13.83 -37.10
N VAL A 447 -3.56 13.24 -35.94
CA VAL A 447 -4.55 12.70 -34.99
C VAL A 447 -5.01 13.81 -34.05
N LEU A 448 -6.23 14.30 -34.26
CA LEU A 448 -6.80 15.44 -33.54
C LEU A 448 -7.39 15.01 -32.19
N PHE A 449 -8.16 13.92 -32.20
CA PHE A 449 -8.79 13.34 -31.01
C PHE A 449 -8.74 11.82 -31.04
N GLU A 450 -8.75 11.22 -29.85
CA GLU A 450 -9.04 9.79 -29.66
C GLU A 450 -10.19 9.65 -28.66
N ILE A 451 -11.12 8.75 -28.95
CA ILE A 451 -12.35 8.51 -28.18
C ILE A 451 -12.44 7.02 -27.87
N VAL A 452 -12.79 6.67 -26.63
CA VAL A 452 -12.91 5.28 -26.14
C VAL A 452 -14.25 5.11 -25.44
N ASP A 453 -14.96 4.00 -25.66
CA ASP A 453 -16.06 3.60 -24.77
C ASP A 453 -15.48 2.78 -23.58
N PRO A 454 -15.32 3.35 -22.36
CA PRO A 454 -14.73 2.63 -21.25
C PRO A 454 -15.57 1.43 -20.79
N ALA A 455 -16.89 1.44 -21.06
CA ALA A 455 -17.78 0.32 -20.76
C ALA A 455 -17.47 -0.93 -21.63
N ARG A 456 -16.71 -0.76 -22.72
CA ARG A 456 -16.25 -1.82 -23.62
C ARG A 456 -14.75 -1.99 -23.49
N SER A 457 -14.35 -2.51 -22.33
CA SER A 457 -12.97 -2.88 -22.04
C SER A 457 -12.70 -4.34 -22.38
N TRP A 458 -11.49 -4.63 -22.83
CA TRP A 458 -10.93 -5.97 -23.00
C TRP A 458 -9.72 -6.12 -22.06
N VAL A 459 -9.22 -7.34 -21.90
CA VAL A 459 -7.97 -7.62 -21.19
C VAL A 459 -7.05 -8.42 -22.12
N GLU A 460 -5.84 -7.93 -22.32
CA GLU A 460 -4.75 -8.70 -22.91
C GLU A 460 -3.99 -9.40 -21.77
N ALA A 461 -3.78 -10.71 -21.85
CA ALA A 461 -2.95 -11.47 -20.93
C ALA A 461 -1.78 -12.13 -21.66
N ILE A 462 -0.65 -12.34 -20.99
CA ILE A 462 0.57 -12.87 -21.60
C ILE A 462 0.83 -14.29 -21.09
N ALA A 463 0.79 -15.29 -21.98
CA ALA A 463 0.95 -16.70 -21.66
C ALA A 463 2.24 -17.29 -22.26
N HIS A 464 3.15 -17.76 -21.41
CA HIS A 464 4.39 -18.43 -21.84
C HIS A 464 4.15 -19.82 -22.46
N ASP A 465 3.03 -20.46 -22.09
CA ASP A 465 2.52 -21.67 -22.73
C ASP A 465 1.08 -21.40 -23.19
N ALA A 466 0.83 -21.53 -24.49
CA ALA A 466 -0.50 -21.38 -25.09
C ALA A 466 -1.41 -22.60 -24.86
N SER A 467 -0.85 -23.75 -24.44
CA SER A 467 -1.62 -24.98 -24.20
C SER A 467 -2.71 -24.81 -23.15
N VAL A 468 -2.55 -23.85 -22.22
CA VAL A 468 -3.53 -23.52 -21.17
C VAL A 468 -4.93 -23.25 -21.71
N VAL A 469 -5.03 -22.69 -22.93
CA VAL A 469 -6.30 -22.39 -23.62
C VAL A 469 -7.07 -23.67 -23.96
N SER A 470 -6.39 -24.77 -24.27
CA SER A 470 -7.04 -26.04 -24.63
C SER A 470 -7.85 -26.69 -23.50
N SER A 471 -7.58 -26.30 -22.24
CA SER A 471 -8.33 -26.74 -21.05
C SER A 471 -9.13 -25.60 -20.40
N LEU A 472 -9.25 -24.44 -21.04
CA LEU A 472 -9.85 -23.26 -20.43
C LEU A 472 -11.37 -23.44 -20.22
N ARG A 473 -11.80 -23.41 -18.96
CA ARG A 473 -13.21 -23.50 -18.54
C ARG A 473 -13.82 -22.11 -18.28
N LYS A 474 -13.09 -21.24 -17.59
CA LYS A 474 -13.48 -19.86 -17.24
C LYS A 474 -12.25 -18.98 -17.06
N ALA A 475 -12.40 -17.67 -17.22
CA ALA A 475 -11.37 -16.70 -16.92
C ALA A 475 -11.91 -15.55 -16.04
N PHE A 476 -11.02 -14.98 -15.22
CA PHE A 476 -11.28 -13.80 -14.40
C PHE A 476 -10.08 -12.87 -14.46
N ALA A 477 -10.28 -11.56 -14.33
CA ALA A 477 -9.22 -10.61 -14.01
C ALA A 477 -9.44 -10.03 -12.62
N VAL A 478 -8.35 -9.75 -11.91
CA VAL A 478 -8.34 -9.07 -10.61
C VAL A 478 -7.52 -7.80 -10.74
N THR A 479 -8.09 -6.65 -10.37
CA THR A 479 -7.36 -5.37 -10.35
C THR A 479 -6.45 -5.29 -9.13
N ASN A 480 -5.48 -4.38 -9.14
CA ASN A 480 -4.66 -4.07 -7.96
C ASN A 480 -5.47 -3.51 -6.77
N ALA A 481 -6.73 -3.13 -6.96
CA ALA A 481 -7.66 -2.73 -5.89
C ALA A 481 -8.50 -3.89 -5.35
N GLY A 482 -8.42 -5.08 -5.97
CA GLY A 482 -9.20 -6.27 -5.60
C GLY A 482 -10.52 -6.44 -6.37
N ASP A 483 -10.84 -5.56 -7.33
CA ASP A 483 -12.04 -5.71 -8.15
C ASP A 483 -11.94 -6.96 -9.03
N ARG A 484 -12.99 -7.79 -9.05
CA ARG A 484 -13.08 -8.97 -9.91
C ARG A 484 -13.87 -8.68 -11.18
N LEU A 485 -13.24 -8.89 -12.33
CA LEU A 485 -13.85 -8.84 -13.66
C LEU A 485 -14.11 -10.26 -14.17
N ALA A 486 -15.29 -10.53 -14.71
CA ALA A 486 -15.56 -11.78 -15.42
C ALA A 486 -15.06 -11.68 -16.87
N LEU A 487 -14.29 -12.67 -17.33
CA LEU A 487 -13.68 -12.65 -18.66
C LEU A 487 -14.24 -13.76 -19.56
N GLU A 488 -14.59 -13.38 -20.78
CA GLU A 488 -14.86 -14.30 -21.89
C GLU A 488 -13.63 -14.35 -22.80
N PHE A 489 -13.20 -15.55 -23.22
CA PHE A 489 -12.05 -15.70 -24.11
C PHE A 489 -12.41 -15.33 -25.55
N ALA A 490 -11.71 -14.34 -26.10
CA ALA A 490 -11.94 -13.81 -27.44
C ALA A 490 -10.95 -14.36 -28.49
N GLY A 491 -9.73 -14.71 -28.10
CA GLY A 491 -8.77 -15.34 -29.03
C GLY A 491 -7.32 -15.45 -28.54
N LEU A 492 -6.56 -16.27 -29.25
CA LEU A 492 -5.11 -16.47 -29.07
C LEU A 492 -4.37 -15.79 -30.23
N GLY A 493 -3.42 -14.90 -29.94
CA GLY A 493 -2.55 -14.33 -30.95
C GLY A 493 -1.55 -15.38 -31.47
N PRO A 494 -1.45 -15.64 -32.78
CA PRO A 494 -0.56 -16.66 -33.34
C PRO A 494 0.92 -16.23 -33.33
N SER A 495 1.20 -14.94 -33.17
CA SER A 495 2.56 -14.40 -33.04
C SER A 495 2.96 -14.26 -31.58
N LEU A 496 4.05 -14.94 -31.20
CA LEU A 496 4.68 -14.75 -29.89
C LEU A 496 5.31 -13.36 -29.82
N ARG A 497 5.03 -12.62 -28.74
CA ARG A 497 5.74 -11.39 -28.38
C ARG A 497 6.60 -11.67 -27.16
N GLN A 498 7.90 -11.44 -27.27
CA GLN A 498 8.88 -11.75 -26.21
C GLN A 498 8.75 -13.19 -25.67
N GLN A 499 8.68 -14.17 -26.59
CA GLN A 499 8.52 -15.61 -26.32
C GLN A 499 7.18 -16.06 -25.69
N ALA A 500 6.22 -15.14 -25.48
CA ALA A 500 4.90 -15.46 -24.93
C ALA A 500 3.76 -15.11 -25.90
N ALA A 501 2.67 -15.86 -25.84
CA ALA A 501 1.48 -15.65 -26.67
C ALA A 501 0.51 -14.67 -25.99
N PRO A 502 0.02 -13.63 -26.70
CA PRO A 502 -1.03 -12.77 -26.16
C PRO A 502 -2.40 -13.47 -26.25
N LEU A 503 -3.10 -13.54 -25.12
CA LEU A 503 -4.47 -14.01 -24.99
C LEU A 503 -5.39 -12.79 -24.87
N MET A 504 -6.43 -12.75 -25.70
CA MET A 504 -7.43 -11.69 -25.70
C MET A 504 -8.68 -12.14 -24.98
N PHE A 505 -9.16 -11.32 -24.05
CA PHE A 505 -10.37 -11.54 -23.29
C PHE A 505 -11.30 -10.32 -23.37
N ARG A 506 -12.61 -10.56 -23.55
CA ARG A 506 -13.64 -9.53 -23.42
C ARG A 506 -14.07 -9.42 -21.96
N VAL A 507 -14.14 -8.21 -21.40
CA VAL A 507 -14.73 -8.02 -20.07
C VAL A 507 -16.24 -8.19 -20.18
N THR A 508 -16.84 -8.89 -19.22
CA THR A 508 -18.28 -9.18 -19.18
C THR A 508 -18.88 -8.78 -17.83
N GLY A 509 -20.14 -8.35 -17.86
CA GLY A 509 -20.79 -7.69 -16.73
C GLY A 509 -20.51 -6.18 -16.71
N GLU A 510 -20.81 -5.54 -15.59
CA GLU A 510 -20.57 -4.11 -15.37
C GLU A 510 -19.10 -3.87 -14.96
N ALA A 511 -18.41 -3.00 -15.70
CA ALA A 511 -17.03 -2.64 -15.38
C ALA A 511 -16.99 -1.63 -14.21
N PRO A 512 -16.07 -1.78 -13.23
CA PRO A 512 -15.89 -0.78 -12.17
C PRO A 512 -15.67 0.63 -12.74
N PRO A 513 -16.25 1.69 -12.15
CA PRO A 513 -16.22 3.04 -12.73
C PRO A 513 -14.80 3.63 -12.88
N ASN A 514 -13.81 3.04 -12.21
CA ASN A 514 -12.41 3.41 -12.29
C ASN A 514 -11.56 2.45 -13.14
N LEU A 515 -12.16 1.57 -13.96
CA LEU A 515 -11.44 0.66 -14.85
C LEU A 515 -10.89 1.42 -16.07
N GLY A 516 -9.62 1.84 -15.97
CA GLY A 516 -8.91 2.54 -17.03
C GLY A 516 -8.09 1.60 -17.92
N VAL A 517 -8.04 1.92 -19.21
CA VAL A 517 -7.11 1.32 -20.19
C VAL A 517 -5.66 1.49 -19.70
N GLY A 518 -4.82 0.50 -19.97
CA GLY A 518 -3.42 0.43 -19.55
C GLY A 518 -3.20 -0.04 -18.11
N LYS A 519 -4.25 -0.19 -17.29
CA LYS A 519 -4.09 -0.70 -15.92
C LYS A 519 -3.68 -2.18 -15.92
N PRO A 520 -2.69 -2.58 -15.10
CA PRO A 520 -2.33 -3.98 -14.93
C PRO A 520 -3.42 -4.76 -14.17
N VAL A 521 -3.58 -6.03 -14.50
CA VAL A 521 -4.49 -6.98 -13.85
C VAL A 521 -3.83 -8.36 -13.74
N THR A 522 -4.16 -9.10 -12.68
CA THR A 522 -3.83 -10.53 -12.58
C THR A 522 -4.96 -11.33 -13.22
N VAL A 523 -4.65 -12.09 -14.27
CA VAL A 523 -5.63 -12.94 -14.97
C VAL A 523 -5.55 -14.35 -14.44
N ILE A 524 -6.69 -14.87 -13.96
CA ILE A 524 -6.83 -16.21 -13.40
C ILE A 524 -7.61 -17.05 -14.41
N LEU A 525 -6.95 -18.07 -14.97
CA LEU A 525 -7.55 -19.06 -15.86
C LEU A 525 -7.93 -20.30 -15.05
N GLN A 526 -9.20 -20.70 -15.09
CA GLN A 526 -9.70 -21.96 -14.54
C GLN A 526 -9.65 -23.06 -15.60
N SER A 527 -9.02 -24.19 -15.28
CA SER A 527 -8.99 -25.36 -16.14
C SER A 527 -10.30 -26.17 -16.07
N THR A 528 -10.49 -27.11 -17.01
CA THR A 528 -11.43 -28.23 -16.89
C THR A 528 -10.93 -29.31 -15.94
N LEU A 529 -9.63 -29.33 -15.63
CA LEU A 529 -9.03 -30.20 -14.62
C LEU A 529 -9.36 -29.70 -13.22
N GLU A 530 -9.83 -30.60 -12.34
CA GLU A 530 -10.15 -30.29 -10.94
C GLU A 530 -9.14 -30.93 -9.97
N VAL A 531 -8.98 -30.31 -8.81
CA VAL A 531 -8.06 -30.71 -7.72
C VAL A 531 -8.83 -30.73 -6.40
N SER A 532 -8.58 -31.74 -5.55
CA SER A 532 -9.10 -31.80 -4.18
C SER A 532 -8.45 -30.75 -3.27
N GLY A 533 -9.24 -30.14 -2.40
CA GLY A 533 -8.77 -29.19 -1.39
C GLY A 533 -9.92 -28.48 -0.68
N ILE A 534 -9.62 -27.51 0.16
CA ILE A 534 -10.62 -26.76 0.94
C ILE A 534 -10.79 -25.38 0.29
N VAL A 535 -11.99 -25.08 -0.24
CA VAL A 535 -12.29 -23.76 -0.84
C VAL A 535 -12.71 -22.77 0.25
N LEU A 536 -12.05 -21.61 0.26
CA LEU A 536 -12.24 -20.56 1.26
C LEU A 536 -12.36 -19.17 0.63
N PRO A 537 -12.99 -18.19 1.30
CA PRO A 537 -12.84 -16.78 0.98
C PRO A 537 -11.37 -16.36 1.00
N ALA A 538 -10.95 -15.51 0.06
CA ALA A 538 -9.59 -14.98 0.02
C ALA A 538 -9.23 -14.14 1.28
N SER A 539 -10.23 -13.59 1.98
CA SER A 539 -10.08 -12.91 3.28
C SER A 539 -9.57 -13.81 4.41
N SER A 540 -9.71 -15.14 4.29
CA SER A 540 -9.17 -16.11 5.26
C SER A 540 -7.63 -16.17 5.23
N LEU A 541 -7.02 -15.75 4.12
CA LEU A 541 -5.60 -15.88 3.85
C LEU A 541 -4.84 -14.60 4.21
N VAL A 542 -3.94 -14.72 5.19
CA VAL A 542 -3.03 -13.65 5.61
C VAL A 542 -1.58 -14.00 5.28
N ARG A 543 -0.67 -13.07 5.55
CA ARG A 543 0.78 -13.29 5.50
C ARG A 543 1.32 -13.28 6.92
N ALA A 544 2.00 -14.36 7.32
CA ALA A 544 2.81 -14.36 8.54
C ALA A 544 3.97 -13.35 8.42
N PRO A 545 4.64 -12.96 9.53
CA PRO A 545 5.84 -12.12 9.49
C PRO A 545 6.99 -12.69 8.64
N SER A 546 6.99 -14.00 8.36
CA SER A 546 7.90 -14.67 7.43
C SER A 546 7.55 -14.49 5.94
N GLY A 547 6.48 -13.76 5.61
CA GLY A 547 5.92 -13.63 4.25
C GLY A 547 5.12 -14.85 3.77
N LEU A 548 5.12 -15.94 4.54
CA LEU A 548 4.43 -17.17 4.15
C LEU A 548 2.90 -17.01 4.19
N PRO A 549 2.18 -17.64 3.24
CA PRO A 549 0.72 -17.72 3.27
C PRO A 549 0.23 -18.51 4.48
N THR A 550 -0.62 -17.88 5.29
CA THR A 550 -1.08 -18.41 6.58
C THR A 550 -2.59 -18.22 6.73
N ILE A 551 -3.25 -19.16 7.39
CA ILE A 551 -4.67 -19.12 7.73
C ILE A 551 -4.81 -19.33 9.23
N TRP A 552 -5.69 -18.55 9.88
CA TRP A 552 -6.00 -18.72 11.29
C TRP A 552 -7.03 -19.84 11.47
N VAL A 553 -6.71 -20.82 12.30
CA VAL A 553 -7.62 -21.90 12.72
C VAL A 553 -7.97 -21.71 14.18
N LYS A 554 -9.26 -21.70 14.50
CA LYS A 554 -9.77 -21.60 15.87
C LYS A 554 -9.81 -22.99 16.51
N SER A 555 -8.73 -23.37 17.19
CA SER A 555 -8.66 -24.65 17.91
C SER A 555 -9.60 -24.63 19.11
N GLU A 556 -9.45 -23.66 20.01
CA GLU A 556 -10.24 -23.53 21.24
C GLU A 556 -11.17 -22.30 21.19
N PRO A 557 -12.12 -22.13 22.13
CA PRO A 557 -13.04 -21.00 22.13
C PRO A 557 -12.38 -19.61 22.14
N GLU A 558 -11.18 -19.49 22.71
CA GLU A 558 -10.39 -18.25 22.80
C GLU A 558 -8.95 -18.39 22.28
N ARG A 559 -8.60 -19.51 21.61
CA ARG A 559 -7.25 -19.76 21.07
C ARG A 559 -7.26 -20.04 19.57
N PHE A 560 -6.38 -19.35 18.85
CA PHE A 560 -6.27 -19.40 17.39
C PHE A 560 -4.84 -19.74 16.97
N GLU A 561 -4.67 -20.72 16.09
CA GLU A 561 -3.37 -21.26 15.66
C GLU A 561 -3.07 -20.89 14.19
N PRO A 562 -1.80 -20.54 13.86
CA PRO A 562 -1.41 -20.14 12.52
C PRO A 562 -1.03 -21.36 11.65
N HIS A 563 -1.88 -21.72 10.69
CA HIS A 563 -1.60 -22.77 9.72
C HIS A 563 -0.94 -22.20 8.47
N THR A 564 0.30 -22.60 8.16
CA THR A 564 0.93 -22.29 6.86
C THR A 564 0.36 -23.19 5.77
N VAL A 565 -0.05 -22.61 4.63
CA VAL A 565 -0.84 -23.31 3.60
C VAL A 565 -0.27 -23.21 2.19
N ARG A 566 -0.55 -24.19 1.34
CA ARG A 566 -0.42 -24.06 -0.12
C ARG A 566 -1.79 -23.80 -0.72
N TYR A 567 -1.90 -22.83 -1.62
CA TYR A 567 -3.17 -22.41 -2.20
C TYR A 567 -3.05 -22.03 -3.69
N GLU A 568 -4.17 -22.12 -4.40
CA GLU A 568 -4.38 -21.57 -5.75
C GLU A 568 -5.58 -20.59 -5.71
N PRO A 569 -5.48 -19.37 -6.27
CA PRO A 569 -6.62 -18.45 -6.30
C PRO A 569 -7.60 -18.85 -7.41
N LEU A 570 -8.89 -18.99 -7.07
CA LEU A 570 -9.90 -19.50 -8.01
C LEU A 570 -10.46 -18.40 -8.91
N ASP A 571 -10.78 -17.25 -8.33
CA ASP A 571 -11.46 -16.14 -9.02
C ASP A 571 -11.13 -14.77 -8.41
N GLY A 572 -10.12 -14.68 -7.54
CA GLY A 572 -9.75 -13.46 -6.81
C GLY A 572 -10.54 -13.20 -5.53
N GLN A 573 -11.77 -13.72 -5.42
CA GLN A 573 -12.58 -13.65 -4.20
C GLN A 573 -12.46 -14.92 -3.34
N ARG A 574 -12.10 -16.05 -3.96
CA ARG A 574 -11.92 -17.36 -3.32
C ARG A 574 -10.57 -17.99 -3.66
N VAL A 575 -10.09 -18.83 -2.76
CA VAL A 575 -8.87 -19.65 -2.89
C VAL A 575 -9.19 -21.13 -2.64
N LEU A 576 -8.49 -22.02 -3.34
CA LEU A 576 -8.44 -23.44 -3.02
C LEU A 576 -7.17 -23.69 -2.19
N VAL A 577 -7.30 -24.16 -0.96
CA VAL A 577 -6.18 -24.65 -0.15
C VAL A 577 -5.93 -26.12 -0.47
N SER A 578 -4.76 -26.43 -1.02
CA SER A 578 -4.36 -27.78 -1.44
C SER A 578 -3.43 -28.49 -0.44
N ALA A 579 -2.88 -27.78 0.55
CA ALA A 579 -2.19 -28.38 1.70
C ALA A 579 -2.11 -27.42 2.90
N GLY A 580 -1.95 -27.96 4.12
CA GLY A 580 -1.73 -27.20 5.36
C GLY A 580 -2.93 -27.13 6.31
N LEU A 581 -4.13 -27.43 5.80
CA LEU A 581 -5.36 -27.62 6.57
C LEU A 581 -5.84 -29.07 6.46
N LYS A 582 -6.71 -29.47 7.39
CA LYS A 582 -7.49 -30.72 7.36
C LYS A 582 -8.98 -30.39 7.29
N ALA A 583 -9.80 -31.39 6.99
CA ALA A 583 -11.24 -31.28 7.19
C ALA A 583 -11.59 -30.98 8.67
N ASP A 584 -12.79 -30.45 8.90
CA ASP A 584 -13.41 -30.15 10.21
C ASP A 584 -12.65 -29.10 11.07
N MET A 585 -11.55 -28.55 10.57
CA MET A 585 -10.87 -27.40 11.18
C MET A 585 -11.71 -26.14 11.04
N ARG A 586 -11.87 -25.39 12.14
CA ARG A 586 -12.61 -24.11 12.17
C ARG A 586 -11.73 -22.98 11.64
N VAL A 587 -11.78 -22.75 10.34
CA VAL A 587 -11.01 -21.71 9.65
C VAL A 587 -11.66 -20.35 9.84
N VAL A 588 -10.88 -19.31 10.19
CA VAL A 588 -11.34 -17.92 10.24
C VAL A 588 -11.56 -17.37 8.84
N THR A 589 -12.76 -16.86 8.56
CA THR A 589 -13.17 -16.29 7.27
C THR A 589 -13.27 -14.76 7.30
N GLU A 590 -13.62 -14.20 8.46
CA GLU A 590 -13.75 -12.76 8.71
C GLU A 590 -12.93 -12.37 9.93
N GLY A 591 -12.35 -11.16 9.92
CA GLY A 591 -11.46 -10.69 10.99
C GLY A 591 -10.02 -11.24 10.95
N ALA A 592 -9.69 -12.19 10.05
CA ALA A 592 -8.35 -12.81 9.97
C ALA A 592 -7.20 -11.80 9.87
N THR A 593 -7.36 -10.73 9.08
CA THR A 593 -6.37 -9.64 8.97
C THR A 593 -6.17 -8.88 10.28
N LEU A 594 -7.23 -8.71 11.09
CA LEU A 594 -7.19 -8.04 12.39
C LEU A 594 -6.53 -8.95 13.44
N LEU A 595 -6.85 -10.26 13.42
CA LEU A 595 -6.14 -11.25 14.23
C LEU A 595 -4.63 -11.26 13.93
N ASN A 596 -4.26 -11.13 12.66
CA ASN A 596 -2.85 -11.08 12.25
C ASN A 596 -2.09 -9.83 12.77
N GLN A 597 -2.80 -8.79 13.20
CA GLN A 597 -2.21 -7.56 13.78
C GLN A 597 -2.00 -7.63 15.31
N ILE A 598 -2.59 -8.62 15.99
CA ILE A 598 -2.35 -8.88 17.43
C ILE A 598 -0.87 -9.21 17.65
N ARG A 599 -0.28 -8.65 18.71
CA ARG A 599 1.17 -8.70 19.00
C ARG A 599 1.51 -9.62 20.16
#